data_AF-A0AA41RQ85-F1
#
_entry.id   AF-A0AA41RQ85-F1
#
_cell.length_a   1.000
_cell.length_b   1.000
_cell.length_c   1.000
_cell.angle_alpha   90.00
_cell.angle_beta   90.00
_cell.angle_gamma   90.00
#
_symmetry.space_group_name_H-M   'P 1'
#
loop_
_entity.id
_entity.type
_entity.pdbx_description
1 polymer ?
#
loop_
_entity_poly.entity_id
_entity_poly.type
_entity_poly.pdbx_seq_one_letter_code
_entity_poly.pdbx_strand_id
1 'polypeptide(L)'
;MSRCLEKSKSVSRFTFVLACHLFLLIGIPTNCTPPENPIKCSSKGNSNCTNTNSIGDFPDKATCKVSKAIYPKMEQELILAVTMASMKKYKVKAATRYSHSLP
;
A
#
# COMPACT_ATOMS: atom_id res chain seq x y z
N MET A 1 56.50 -26.81 11.84
CA MET A 1 56.34 -25.42 11.34
C MET A 1 56.86 -25.42 9.90
N SER A 2 56.12 -25.18 8.83
CA SER A 2 54.79 -24.57 8.66
C SER A 2 54.24 -25.04 7.30
N ARG A 3 53.00 -25.55 7.27
CA ARG A 3 52.29 -25.88 6.02
C ARG A 3 51.50 -24.64 5.60
N CYS A 4 52.01 -23.87 4.64
CA CYS A 4 51.22 -22.93 3.86
C CYS A 4 51.24 -23.39 2.40
N LEU A 5 50.37 -24.35 2.06
CA LEU A 5 49.98 -24.62 0.68
C LEU A 5 48.60 -23.99 0.48
N GLU A 6 48.59 -22.68 0.27
CA GLU A 6 47.40 -21.92 -0.09
C GLU A 6 47.15 -22.17 -1.58
N LYS A 7 46.25 -23.11 -1.87
CA LYS A 7 45.87 -23.46 -3.23
C LYS A 7 44.99 -22.33 -3.77
N SER A 8 45.61 -21.39 -4.48
CA SER A 8 44.93 -20.34 -5.23
C SER A 8 44.00 -20.99 -6.26
N LYS A 9 42.72 -21.13 -5.91
CA LYS A 9 41.69 -21.60 -6.82
C LYS A 9 41.41 -20.46 -7.78
N SER A 10 41.94 -20.57 -9.00
CA SER A 10 41.54 -19.70 -10.11
C SER A 10 40.04 -19.88 -10.32
N VAL A 11 39.24 -18.95 -9.78
CA VAL A 11 37.78 -18.97 -9.91
C VAL A 11 37.49 -18.70 -11.37
N SER A 12 36.97 -19.71 -12.07
CA SER A 12 36.60 -19.59 -13.47
C SER A 12 35.61 -18.43 -13.65
N ARG A 13 35.80 -17.64 -14.71
CA ARG A 13 34.86 -16.57 -15.09
C ARG A 13 33.42 -17.09 -15.12
N PHE A 14 33.23 -18.35 -15.49
CA PHE A 14 31.93 -19.01 -15.53
C PHE A 14 31.29 -19.16 -14.14
N THR A 15 32.08 -19.58 -13.14
CA THR A 15 31.61 -19.69 -11.75
C THR A 15 31.30 -18.34 -11.13
N PHE A 16 32.03 -17.29 -11.52
CA PHE A 16 31.77 -15.92 -11.05
C PHE A 16 30.46 -15.36 -11.65
N VAL A 17 30.23 -15.59 -12.95
CA VAL A 17 28.99 -15.20 -13.64
C VAL A 17 27.79 -15.95 -13.08
N LEU A 18 27.92 -17.26 -12.84
CA LEU A 18 26.84 -18.07 -12.28
C LEU A 18 26.50 -17.64 -10.84
N ALA A 19 27.51 -17.38 -10.01
CA ALA A 19 27.32 -16.89 -8.65
C ALA A 19 26.66 -15.50 -8.63
N CYS A 20 27.01 -14.63 -9.60
CA CYS A 20 26.41 -13.30 -9.72
C CYS A 20 24.93 -13.37 -10.14
N HIS A 21 24.58 -14.23 -11.11
CA HIS A 21 23.18 -14.48 -11.47
C HIS A 21 22.37 -15.06 -10.32
N LEU A 22 22.94 -16.02 -9.60
CA LEU A 22 22.27 -16.61 -8.43
C LEU A 22 22.06 -15.55 -7.35
N PHE A 23 23.06 -14.70 -7.07
CA PHE A 23 22.92 -13.59 -6.12
C PHE A 23 21.85 -12.56 -6.55
N LEU A 24 21.73 -12.26 -7.84
CA LEU A 24 20.69 -11.38 -8.38
C LEU A 24 19.27 -11.98 -8.27
N LEU A 25 19.13 -13.30 -8.42
CA LEU A 25 17.84 -13.99 -8.32
C LEU A 25 17.33 -14.10 -6.87
N ILE A 26 18.22 -14.24 -5.89
CA ILE A 26 17.86 -14.42 -4.47
C ILE A 26 17.93 -13.11 -3.67
N GLY A 27 18.66 -12.10 -4.18
CA GLY A 27 19.03 -10.90 -3.43
C GLY A 27 18.08 -9.71 -3.51
N ILE A 28 16.98 -9.80 -4.27
CA ILE A 28 16.00 -8.69 -4.36
C ILE A 28 14.86 -8.96 -3.38
N PRO A 29 14.82 -8.31 -2.20
CA PRO A 29 13.66 -8.39 -1.33
C PRO A 29 12.47 -7.76 -2.06
N THR A 30 11.50 -8.58 -2.44
CA THR A 30 10.21 -8.09 -2.92
C THR A 30 9.46 -7.51 -1.73
N ASN A 31 9.51 -6.20 -1.57
CA ASN A 31 8.74 -5.51 -0.53
C ASN A 31 7.26 -5.50 -0.94
N CYS A 32 6.51 -6.50 -0.49
CA CYS A 32 5.05 -6.53 -0.59
C CYS A 32 4.46 -5.57 0.45
N THR A 33 4.55 -4.27 0.20
CA THR A 33 3.91 -3.25 1.05
C THR A 33 2.43 -3.18 0.68
N PRO A 34 1.50 -3.24 1.65
CA PRO A 34 0.09 -3.05 1.36
C PRO A 34 -0.15 -1.68 0.71
N PRO A 35 -1.14 -1.53 -0.18
CA PRO A 35 -1.48 -0.26 -0.77
C PRO A 35 -1.74 0.82 0.29
N GLU A 36 -1.46 2.07 -0.07
CA GLU A 36 -1.74 3.20 0.80
C GLU A 36 -3.24 3.33 1.07
N ASN A 37 -3.58 3.91 2.23
CA ASN A 37 -4.97 4.20 2.57
C ASN A 37 -5.60 5.11 1.50
N PRO A 38 -6.74 4.71 0.91
CA PRO A 38 -7.40 5.46 -0.15
C PRO A 38 -7.96 6.81 0.32
N ILE A 39 -8.13 7.02 1.63
CA ILE A 39 -8.66 8.27 2.18
C ILE A 39 -7.51 9.10 2.76
N LYS A 40 -7.22 10.25 2.14
CA LYS A 40 -6.21 11.21 2.59
C LYS A 40 -6.87 12.53 3.01
N CYS A 41 -6.69 12.94 4.26
CA CYS A 41 -7.26 14.18 4.80
C CYS A 41 -6.16 15.20 5.12
N SER A 42 -6.36 16.47 4.77
CA SER A 42 -5.38 17.53 5.03
C SER A 42 -5.45 18.11 6.45
N SER A 43 -6.61 17.99 7.09
CA SER A 43 -6.91 18.71 8.34
C SER A 43 -6.98 17.79 9.55
N LYS A 44 -6.59 18.31 10.73
CA LYS A 44 -6.86 17.65 12.02
C LYS A 44 -8.38 17.45 12.17
N GLY A 45 -8.81 16.22 12.48
CA GLY A 45 -10.22 15.86 12.62
C GLY A 45 -10.88 15.28 11.37
N ASN A 46 -10.09 14.77 10.41
CA ASN A 46 -10.57 14.04 9.22
C ASN A 46 -11.53 14.88 8.35
N SER A 47 -11.23 16.15 8.16
CA SER A 47 -11.95 17.05 7.24
C SER A 47 -11.10 17.37 6.01
N ASN A 48 -11.77 17.84 4.94
CA ASN A 48 -11.14 18.14 3.65
C ASN A 48 -10.29 16.96 3.14
N CYS A 49 -10.97 15.85 2.88
CA CYS A 49 -10.35 14.61 2.45
C CYS A 49 -10.47 14.40 0.95
N THR A 50 -9.64 13.52 0.44
CA THR A 50 -9.70 12.97 -0.91
C THR A 50 -9.82 11.46 -0.78
N ASN A 51 -10.71 10.88 -1.57
CA ASN A 51 -10.81 9.45 -1.76
C ASN A 51 -10.20 9.13 -3.11
N THR A 52 -9.16 8.31 -3.11
CA THR A 52 -8.44 7.81 -4.29
C THR A 52 -8.55 6.29 -4.32
N ASN A 53 -8.48 5.68 -5.49
CA ASN A 53 -8.42 4.22 -5.58
C ASN A 53 -7.06 3.73 -5.03
N SER A 54 -7.07 2.67 -4.21
CA SER A 54 -5.83 2.10 -3.65
C SER A 54 -4.95 1.44 -4.71
N ILE A 55 -5.54 1.00 -5.84
CA ILE A 55 -4.81 0.32 -6.93
C ILE A 55 -5.20 0.96 -8.26
N GLY A 56 -4.35 1.86 -8.76
CA GLY A 56 -4.59 2.61 -9.99
C GLY A 56 -5.58 3.76 -9.82
N ASP A 57 -5.90 4.47 -10.90
CA ASP A 57 -6.90 5.53 -10.89
C ASP A 57 -8.31 4.94 -10.88
N PHE A 58 -9.33 5.73 -10.49
CA PHE A 58 -10.71 5.34 -10.77
C PHE A 58 -10.94 5.28 -12.29
N PRO A 59 -11.88 4.47 -12.79
CA PRO A 59 -12.16 4.36 -14.23
C PRO A 59 -12.53 5.69 -14.89
N ASP A 60 -13.14 6.59 -14.13
CA ASP A 60 -13.49 7.97 -14.52
C ASP A 60 -12.34 8.97 -14.32
N LYS A 61 -11.17 8.49 -13.86
CA LYS A 61 -9.94 9.24 -13.52
C LYS A 61 -10.17 10.40 -12.56
N ALA A 62 -11.30 10.43 -11.85
CA ALA A 62 -11.70 11.57 -11.05
C ALA A 62 -11.33 11.38 -9.57
N THR A 63 -10.56 12.32 -9.03
CA THR A 63 -10.33 12.38 -7.57
C THR A 63 -11.60 12.84 -6.86
N CYS A 64 -12.14 12.01 -5.96
CA CYS A 64 -13.34 12.35 -5.23
C CYS A 64 -12.98 13.16 -3.97
N LYS A 65 -13.41 14.42 -3.92
CA LYS A 65 -13.27 15.27 -2.73
C LYS A 65 -14.38 14.97 -1.72
N VAL A 66 -14.00 14.77 -0.48
CA VAL A 66 -14.88 14.39 0.63
C VAL A 66 -14.75 15.43 1.74
N SER A 67 -15.86 15.96 2.22
CA SER A 67 -15.83 16.99 3.27
C SER A 67 -15.36 16.46 4.63
N LYS A 68 -15.74 15.22 4.97
CA LYS A 68 -15.39 14.57 6.24
C LYS A 68 -15.35 13.05 6.12
N ALA A 69 -14.37 12.41 6.77
CA ALA A 69 -14.31 10.96 6.96
C ALA A 69 -14.58 10.58 8.43
N ILE A 70 -15.24 9.44 8.63
CA ILE A 70 -15.55 8.88 9.95
C ILE A 70 -15.05 7.43 9.98
N TYR A 71 -14.40 7.04 11.08
CA TYR A 71 -13.84 5.69 11.28
C TYR A 71 -14.53 5.06 12.50
N PRO A 72 -15.74 4.50 12.33
CA PRO A 72 -16.47 3.88 13.43
C PRO A 72 -15.75 2.62 13.91
N LYS A 73 -15.73 2.39 15.23
CA LYS A 73 -15.16 1.19 15.86
C LYS A 73 -16.22 0.17 16.27
N MET A 74 -17.47 0.61 16.38
CA MET A 74 -18.62 -0.20 16.79
C MET A 74 -19.79 0.01 15.81
N GLU A 75 -20.70 -0.96 15.76
CA GLU A 75 -21.88 -0.89 14.90
C GLU A 75 -22.80 0.29 15.25
N GLN A 76 -22.95 0.58 16.53
CA GLN A 76 -23.74 1.71 17.02
C GLN A 76 -23.19 3.04 16.50
N GLU A 77 -21.86 3.22 16.46
CA GLU A 77 -21.23 4.43 15.91
C GLU A 77 -21.48 4.56 14.40
N LEU A 78 -21.48 3.44 13.67
CA LEU A 78 -21.81 3.40 12.25
C LEU A 78 -23.27 3.79 12.01
N ILE A 79 -24.22 3.21 12.76
CA ILE A 79 -25.65 3.52 12.66
C ILE A 79 -25.89 5.01 12.95
N LEU A 80 -25.26 5.55 14.00
CA LEU A 80 -25.37 6.97 14.34
C LEU A 80 -24.83 7.87 13.22
N ALA A 81 -23.68 7.51 12.62
CA ALA A 81 -23.09 8.27 11.52
C ALA A 81 -24.00 8.28 10.28
N VAL A 82 -24.55 7.12 9.91
CA VAL A 82 -25.48 6.99 8.77
C VAL A 82 -26.78 7.75 9.02
N THR A 83 -27.34 7.63 10.23
CA THR A 83 -28.57 8.35 10.61
C THR A 83 -28.37 9.86 10.55
N MET A 84 -27.27 10.38 11.12
CA MET A 84 -26.94 11.81 11.04
C MET A 84 -26.76 12.26 9.60
N ALA A 85 -26.06 11.48 8.77
CA ALA A 85 -25.88 11.80 7.36
C ALA A 85 -27.22 11.84 6.59
N SER A 86 -28.11 10.87 6.85
CA SER A 86 -29.45 10.84 6.28
C SER A 86 -30.28 12.06 6.67
N MET A 87 -30.34 12.38 7.97
CA MET A 87 -31.06 13.56 8.48
C MET A 87 -30.54 14.86 7.85
N LYS A 88 -29.22 14.96 7.63
CA LYS A 88 -28.59 16.12 7.00
C LYS A 88 -28.54 16.06 5.47
N LYS A 89 -29.10 15.01 4.86
CA LYS A 89 -29.10 14.76 3.41
C LYS A 89 -27.69 14.76 2.80
N TYR A 90 -26.70 14.27 3.54
CA TYR A 90 -25.34 14.13 3.04
C TYR A 90 -25.20 12.92 2.12
N LYS A 91 -24.51 13.12 1.00
CA LYS A 91 -24.06 12.02 0.15
C LYS A 91 -22.93 11.29 0.88
N VAL A 92 -23.12 9.99 1.12
CA VAL A 92 -22.14 9.16 1.83
C VAL A 92 -21.68 8.00 0.96
N LYS A 93 -20.44 7.57 1.16
CA LYS A 93 -19.86 6.37 0.54
C LYS A 93 -19.12 5.60 1.63
N ALA A 94 -19.37 4.29 1.71
CA ALA A 94 -18.56 3.40 2.52
C ALA A 94 -17.28 3.05 1.76
N ALA A 95 -16.14 3.09 2.45
CA ALA A 95 -14.86 2.69 1.92
C ALA A 95 -14.09 1.92 3.00
N THR A 96 -13.38 0.88 2.60
CA THR A 96 -12.53 0.07 3.46
C THR A 96 -11.08 0.49 3.30
N ARG A 97 -10.20 0.04 4.21
CA ARG A 97 -8.77 0.41 4.23
C ARG A 97 -8.04 0.13 2.90
N TYR A 98 -8.50 -0.84 2.12
CA TYR A 98 -7.90 -1.23 0.85
C TYR A 98 -8.92 -1.20 -0.29
N SER A 99 -9.92 -0.33 -0.21
CA SER A 99 -10.95 -0.27 -1.25
C SER A 99 -10.30 0.09 -2.58
N HIS A 100 -10.46 -0.81 -3.55
CA HIS A 100 -10.05 -0.59 -4.93
C HIS A 100 -11.16 -1.04 -5.87
N SER A 101 -11.19 -0.41 -7.03
CA SER A 101 -12.00 -0.85 -8.16
C SER A 101 -11.03 -1.27 -9.25
N LEU A 102 -11.14 -2.50 -9.72
CA LEU A 102 -10.40 -2.94 -10.89
C LEU A 102 -11.05 -2.31 -12.14
N PRO A 103 -10.27 -1.69 -13.04
CA PRO A 103 -10.78 -1.13 -14.29
C PRO A 103 -11.23 -2.22 -15.27
#